data_AF-A0A284R967-F1
#
_entry.id   AF-A0A284R967-F1
#
_cell.length_a   1.000
_cell.length_b   1.000
_cell.length_c   1.000
_cell.angle_alpha   90.00
_cell.angle_beta   90.00
_cell.angle_gamma   90.00
#
_symmetry.space_group_name_H-M   'P 1'
#
loop_
_entity.id
_entity.type
_entity.pdbx_description
1 polymer ?
#
loop_
_entity_poly.entity_id
_entity_poly.type
_entity_poly.pdbx_seq_one_letter_code
_entity_poly.pdbx_strand_id
1 'polypeptide(L)'
;MRSVPAYYESQSLEDAWTALINEMELFYRGLLFLTYPEPGTGCQKWRPSWEQVMTKSPSLPDHCQDFFVQMMIRDGDVDEWWEVPHIKRGFVRGLAVAGVEGINRHGKLVVEDADGMAHAFNILASHQYPIPEGTYTLLGSYPFTVSQEGKIYWPQYWVVGRRLPSKRFEKVSVFKMTDSDEIKRLEKLGLSARSRSILV
;
A
#
# COMPACT_ATOMS: atom_id res chain seq x y z
N MET A 1 4.06 4.69 21.98
CA MET A 1 5.35 3.98 21.82
C MET A 1 5.50 2.85 22.84
N ARG A 2 5.58 1.61 22.36
CA ARG A 2 6.13 0.48 23.15
C ARG A 2 7.66 0.61 23.18
N SER A 3 8.31 -0.05 24.15
CA SER A 3 9.78 -0.01 24.27
C SER A 3 10.43 -0.56 23.00
N VAL A 4 11.50 0.10 22.54
CA VAL A 4 12.36 -0.48 21.50
C VAL A 4 12.87 -1.83 22.01
N PRO A 5 12.74 -2.92 21.24
CA PRO A 5 13.17 -4.24 21.69
C PRO A 5 14.69 -4.27 21.83
N ALA A 6 15.19 -5.01 22.82
CA ALA A 6 16.61 -5.21 22.99
C ALA A 6 17.17 -6.06 21.84
N TYR A 7 18.28 -5.62 21.26
CA TYR A 7 19.03 -6.39 20.28
C TYR A 7 20.11 -7.22 20.98
N TYR A 8 20.23 -8.49 20.59
CA TYR A 8 21.27 -9.38 21.05
C TYR A 8 22.03 -9.90 19.83
N GLU A 9 23.37 -9.87 19.87
CA GLU A 9 24.23 -10.31 18.76
C GLU A 9 24.04 -11.79 18.38
N SER A 10 23.45 -12.59 19.28
CA SER A 10 23.10 -13.99 19.02
C SER A 10 21.86 -14.17 18.13
N GLN A 11 21.08 -13.12 17.89
CA GLN A 11 19.91 -13.14 17.02
C GLN A 11 20.28 -12.79 15.58
N SER A 12 19.52 -13.31 14.61
CA SER A 12 19.69 -12.87 13.23
C SER A 12 19.19 -11.43 13.06
N LEU A 13 19.78 -10.69 12.11
CA LEU A 13 19.34 -9.32 11.81
C LEU A 13 17.88 -9.27 11.34
N GLU A 14 17.41 -10.30 10.64
CA GLU A 14 16.00 -10.40 10.22
C GLU A 14 15.07 -10.62 11.42
N ASP A 15 15.49 -11.40 12.42
CA ASP A 15 14.70 -11.59 13.65
C ASP A 15 14.60 -10.29 14.45
N ALA A 16 15.72 -9.56 14.57
CA ALA A 16 15.76 -8.25 15.22
C ALA A 16 14.88 -7.22 14.47
N TRP A 17 14.93 -7.20 13.15
CA TRP A 17 14.08 -6.36 12.31
C TRP A 17 12.59 -6.71 12.47
N THR A 18 12.28 -8.00 12.52
CA THR A 18 10.92 -8.51 12.77
C THR A 18 10.41 -8.07 14.15
N ALA A 19 11.23 -8.22 15.19
CA ALA A 19 10.90 -7.77 16.54
C ALA A 19 10.65 -6.25 16.57
N LEU A 20 11.49 -5.47 15.90
CA LEU A 20 11.31 -4.02 15.80
C LEU A 20 9.98 -3.65 15.14
N ILE A 21 9.67 -4.22 13.97
CA ILE A 21 8.40 -3.97 13.28
C ILE A 21 7.20 -4.37 14.17
N ASN A 22 7.31 -5.48 14.90
CA ASN A 22 6.25 -5.95 15.80
C ASN A 22 6.02 -5.03 17.01
N GLU A 23 6.98 -4.16 17.34
CA GLU A 23 6.84 -3.11 18.35
C GLU A 23 6.53 -1.73 17.75
N MET A 24 6.77 -1.52 16.44
CA MET A 24 6.44 -0.26 15.75
C MET A 24 4.94 0.02 15.86
N GLU A 25 4.60 1.30 16.04
CA GLU A 25 3.21 1.73 15.97
C GLU A 25 2.61 1.38 14.62
N LEU A 26 1.32 1.01 14.62
CA LEU A 26 0.65 0.52 13.42
C LEU A 26 0.69 1.51 12.26
N PHE A 27 0.81 2.80 12.58
CA PHE A 27 1.09 3.87 11.62
C PHE A 27 2.31 3.60 10.73
N TYR A 28 3.48 3.32 11.33
CA TYR A 28 4.72 3.08 10.59
C TYR A 28 4.66 1.78 9.80
N ARG A 29 3.95 0.77 10.31
CA ARG A 29 3.68 -0.47 9.57
C ARG A 29 2.83 -0.21 8.33
N GLY A 30 1.78 0.61 8.46
CA GLY A 30 0.93 1.02 7.36
C GLY A 30 1.69 1.80 6.30
N LEU A 31 2.61 2.68 6.72
CA LEU A 31 3.50 3.39 5.81
C LEU A 31 4.37 2.43 4.99
N LEU A 32 5.03 1.46 5.64
CA LEU A 32 5.81 0.43 4.93
C LEU A 32 4.94 -0.37 3.95
N PHE A 33 3.73 -0.73 4.37
CA PHE A 33 2.80 -1.48 3.52
C PHE A 33 2.39 -0.69 2.28
N LEU A 34 2.04 0.59 2.42
CA LEU A 34 1.52 1.46 1.36
C LEU A 34 2.59 2.03 0.43
N THR A 35 3.83 2.13 0.89
CA THR A 35 4.88 2.88 0.17
C THR A 35 6.07 2.04 -0.27
N TYR A 36 6.38 0.93 0.42
CA TYR A 36 7.49 0.08 0.00
C TYR A 36 7.10 -0.72 -1.25
N PRO A 37 7.88 -0.67 -2.34
CA PRO A 37 7.41 -1.14 -3.64
C PRO A 37 7.47 -2.65 -3.83
N GLU A 38 8.44 -3.33 -3.24
CA GLU A 38 8.62 -4.78 -3.42
C GLU A 38 7.85 -5.57 -2.36
N PRO A 39 7.44 -6.81 -2.65
CA PRO A 39 7.04 -7.73 -1.60
C PRO A 39 8.25 -8.14 -0.77
N GLY A 40 8.00 -8.46 0.50
CA GLY A 40 9.02 -8.98 1.41
C GLY A 40 9.67 -10.27 0.90
N THR A 41 10.97 -10.44 1.12
CA THR A 41 11.64 -11.71 0.80
C THR A 41 11.38 -12.80 1.86
N GLY A 42 11.08 -12.42 3.10
CA GLY A 42 10.81 -13.34 4.22
C GLY A 42 9.42 -13.98 4.21
N CYS A 43 9.01 -14.54 5.36
CA CYS A 43 7.69 -15.14 5.58
C CYS A 43 6.56 -14.12 5.50
N GLN A 44 6.84 -12.86 5.86
CA GLN A 44 5.91 -11.75 5.77
C GLN A 44 6.15 -10.96 4.48
N LYS A 45 5.28 -11.09 3.47
CA LYS A 45 5.39 -10.46 2.15
C LYS A 45 4.90 -9.01 2.13
N TRP A 46 4.08 -8.59 3.09
CA TRP A 46 3.52 -7.25 3.14
C TRP A 46 4.53 -6.14 3.49
N ARG A 47 5.63 -6.51 4.16
CA ARG A 47 6.72 -5.62 4.60
C ARG A 47 8.05 -6.00 3.97
N PRO A 48 9.03 -5.09 3.88
CA PRO A 48 10.39 -5.44 3.48
C PRO A 48 11.11 -6.30 4.52
N SER A 49 12.07 -7.09 4.07
CA SER A 49 13.11 -7.70 4.91
C SER A 49 14.19 -6.68 5.30
N TRP A 50 15.00 -7.03 6.28
CA TRP A 50 16.16 -6.23 6.69
C TRP A 50 17.11 -6.01 5.51
N GLU A 51 17.42 -7.07 4.77
CA GLU A 51 18.29 -7.00 3.58
C GLU A 51 17.74 -6.02 2.55
N GLN A 52 16.43 -6.07 2.28
CA GLN A 52 15.76 -5.18 1.33
C GLN A 52 15.84 -3.71 1.75
N VAL A 53 15.74 -3.40 3.04
CA VAL A 53 15.89 -2.02 3.55
C VAL A 53 17.34 -1.56 3.42
N MET A 54 18.31 -2.42 3.72
CA MET A 54 19.73 -2.03 3.75
C MET A 54 20.37 -1.96 2.37
N THR A 55 19.93 -2.77 1.41
CA THR A 55 20.58 -2.87 0.08
C THR A 55 19.95 -1.96 -0.96
N LYS A 56 18.65 -1.66 -0.84
CA LYS A 56 17.90 -0.99 -1.90
C LYS A 56 17.56 0.46 -1.60
N SER A 57 18.29 1.11 -0.67
CA SER A 57 18.11 2.51 -0.24
C SER A 57 16.67 2.97 -0.41
N PRO A 58 15.76 2.70 0.55
CA PRO A 58 14.37 3.03 0.35
C PRO A 58 14.31 4.52 0.05
N SER A 59 13.87 4.86 -1.16
CA SER A 59 13.27 6.14 -1.44
C SER A 59 11.98 6.18 -0.61
N LEU A 60 12.14 6.35 0.71
CA LEU A 60 11.04 6.71 1.59
C LEU A 60 10.42 7.94 0.96
N PRO A 61 9.08 8.05 0.96
CA PRO A 61 8.41 9.20 0.38
C PRO A 61 9.07 10.48 0.89
N ASP A 62 9.41 11.38 -0.04
CA ASP A 62 10.14 12.65 0.22
C ASP A 62 9.47 13.51 1.32
N HIS A 63 8.21 13.20 1.66
CA HIS A 63 7.41 13.92 2.63
C HIS A 63 6.71 12.96 3.62
N CYS A 64 7.48 12.44 4.58
CA CYS A 64 6.94 11.71 5.75
C CYS A 64 6.03 12.57 6.66
N GLN A 65 6.03 13.90 6.51
CA GLN A 65 5.15 14.80 7.29
C GLN A 65 3.67 14.72 6.87
N ASP A 66 3.37 14.23 5.66
CA ASP A 66 2.01 14.26 5.11
C ASP A 66 1.17 13.03 5.51
N PHE A 67 1.81 11.99 6.04
CA PHE A 67 1.13 10.78 6.53
C PHE A 67 0.49 10.97 7.91
N PHE A 68 0.85 12.02 8.66
CA PHE A 68 0.47 12.24 10.07
C PHE A 68 -1.05 12.24 10.36
N VAL A 69 -1.91 12.28 9.34
CA VAL A 69 -3.36 12.35 9.50
C VAL A 69 -4.11 11.09 9.04
N GLN A 70 -3.43 10.09 8.46
CA GLN A 70 -4.09 9.18 7.51
C GLN A 70 -4.48 7.78 8.02
N MET A 71 -4.26 7.43 9.29
CA MET A 71 -4.66 6.10 9.77
C MET A 71 -5.35 6.15 11.13
N MET A 72 -6.68 6.30 11.12
CA MET A 72 -7.51 5.80 12.21
C MET A 72 -7.53 4.27 12.18
N ILE A 73 -6.43 3.63 12.57
CA ILE A 73 -6.56 2.25 13.06
C ILE A 73 -7.21 2.36 14.42
N ARG A 74 -8.47 1.93 14.47
CA ARG A 74 -9.15 1.76 15.75
C ARG A 74 -8.46 0.60 16.46
N ASP A 75 -7.82 0.93 17.58
CA ASP A 75 -7.14 0.01 18.48
C ASP A 75 -8.02 -1.21 18.73
N GLY A 76 -7.51 -2.38 18.38
CA GLY A 76 -8.20 -3.66 18.50
C GLY A 76 -7.14 -4.73 18.65
N ASP A 77 -7.19 -5.42 19.79
CA ASP A 77 -6.28 -6.47 20.22
C ASP A 77 -5.88 -7.41 19.07
N VAL A 78 -4.56 -7.62 19.00
CA VAL A 78 -3.89 -8.83 18.50
C VAL A 78 -4.62 -9.52 17.35
N ASP A 79 -4.50 -8.96 16.15
CA ASP A 79 -4.41 -9.71 14.89
C ASP A 79 -4.14 -8.74 13.73
N GLU A 80 -3.29 -9.14 12.79
CA GLU A 80 -2.76 -8.37 11.66
C GLU A 80 -3.81 -8.04 10.58
N TRP A 81 -4.91 -7.37 10.94
CA TRP A 81 -5.97 -6.99 10.00
C TRP A 81 -6.10 -5.47 9.84
N TRP A 82 -6.37 -5.05 8.61
CA TRP A 82 -6.46 -3.64 8.22
C TRP A 82 -7.85 -3.37 7.62
N GLU A 83 -8.54 -2.33 8.12
CA GLU A 83 -9.82 -1.86 7.56
C GLU A 83 -9.59 -0.67 6.63
N VAL A 84 -9.39 -0.97 5.36
CA VAL A 84 -8.98 -0.01 4.33
C VAL A 84 -9.93 -0.06 3.12
N PRO A 85 -10.01 1.01 2.31
CA PRO A 85 -10.64 0.98 0.99
C PRO A 85 -10.19 -0.25 0.20
N HIS A 86 -11.15 -1.06 -0.24
CA HIS A 86 -10.87 -2.31 -0.91
C HIS A 86 -11.58 -2.39 -2.26
N ILE A 87 -10.81 -2.59 -3.33
CA ILE A 87 -11.32 -2.91 -4.66
C ILE A 87 -11.04 -4.39 -4.91
N LYS A 88 -12.11 -5.16 -5.10
CA LYS A 88 -12.01 -6.62 -5.24
C LYS A 88 -11.24 -7.04 -6.49
N ARG A 89 -11.53 -6.37 -7.61
CA ARG A 89 -10.99 -6.64 -8.94
C ARG A 89 -10.70 -5.33 -9.65
N GLY A 90 -9.43 -5.05 -9.88
CA GLY A 90 -8.98 -3.97 -10.75
C GLY A 90 -7.90 -4.47 -11.69
N PHE A 91 -8.05 -4.19 -12.98
CA PHE A 91 -7.08 -4.53 -14.00
C PHE A 91 -6.02 -3.42 -14.10
N VAL A 92 -4.78 -3.76 -13.81
CA VAL A 92 -3.63 -2.86 -13.85
C VAL A 92 -2.86 -3.11 -15.14
N ARG A 93 -2.51 -2.04 -15.86
CA ARG A 93 -1.71 -2.10 -17.10
C ARG A 93 -0.77 -0.92 -17.25
N GLY A 94 0.25 -1.05 -18.10
CA GLY A 94 1.23 0.00 -18.37
C GLY A 94 2.34 0.15 -17.32
N LEU A 95 2.39 -0.73 -16.31
CA LEU A 95 3.42 -0.74 -15.26
C LEU A 95 4.28 -2.02 -15.27
N ALA A 96 4.16 -2.86 -16.30
CA ALA A 96 4.80 -4.18 -16.35
C ALA A 96 6.32 -4.14 -16.60
N VAL A 97 6.79 -3.08 -17.27
CA VAL A 97 8.22 -2.91 -17.55
C VAL A 97 8.88 -2.24 -16.34
N ALA A 98 10.05 -2.76 -15.95
CA ALA A 98 10.89 -2.12 -14.94
C ALA A 98 11.30 -0.73 -15.44
N GLY A 99 11.21 0.27 -14.58
CA GLY A 99 11.49 1.64 -15.00
C GLY A 99 12.96 2.01 -14.85
N VAL A 100 13.25 3.24 -15.27
CA VAL A 100 14.55 3.86 -15.14
C VAL A 100 14.56 4.67 -13.85
N GLU A 101 15.64 4.57 -13.08
CA GLU A 101 15.81 5.31 -11.83
C GLU A 101 15.55 6.82 -12.00
N GLY A 102 14.84 7.41 -11.04
CA GLY A 102 14.41 8.81 -11.09
C GLY A 102 13.23 9.12 -12.02
N ILE A 103 12.77 8.16 -12.84
CA ILE A 103 11.64 8.35 -13.76
C ILE A 103 10.38 7.68 -13.20
N ASN A 104 9.30 8.45 -13.13
CA ASN A 104 7.99 7.91 -12.77
C ASN A 104 7.42 7.07 -13.90
N ARG A 105 6.73 5.98 -13.54
CA ARG A 105 6.01 5.14 -14.49
C ARG A 105 4.52 5.42 -14.43
N HIS A 106 3.89 5.50 -15.60
CA HIS A 106 2.47 5.79 -15.75
C HIS A 106 1.72 4.58 -16.27
N GLY A 107 0.57 4.30 -15.67
CA GLY A 107 -0.29 3.19 -16.09
C GLY A 107 -1.76 3.55 -16.01
N LYS A 108 -2.59 2.52 -16.14
CA LYS A 108 -4.03 2.62 -15.96
C LYS A 108 -4.51 1.55 -14.98
N LEU A 109 -5.41 1.96 -14.09
CA LEU A 109 -6.29 1.08 -13.34
C LEU A 109 -7.65 1.07 -14.04
N VAL A 110 -8.13 -0.12 -14.41
CA VAL A 110 -9.47 -0.32 -14.97
C VAL A 110 -10.31 -1.08 -13.96
N VAL A 111 -11.47 -0.55 -13.60
CA VAL A 111 -12.42 -1.16 -12.67
C VAL A 111 -13.82 -1.15 -13.28
N GLU A 112 -14.60 -2.18 -12.99
CA GLU A 112 -16.01 -2.27 -13.40
C GLU A 112 -16.89 -1.77 -12.26
N ASP A 113 -17.89 -0.96 -12.59
CA ASP A 113 -18.92 -0.55 -11.64
C ASP A 113 -20.03 -1.58 -11.46
N ALA A 114 -21.04 -1.24 -10.65
CA ALA A 114 -22.17 -2.13 -10.38
C ALA A 114 -23.00 -2.45 -11.64
N ASP A 115 -22.98 -1.57 -12.64
CA ASP A 115 -23.67 -1.73 -13.92
C ASP A 115 -22.81 -2.49 -14.96
N GLY A 116 -21.58 -2.87 -14.58
CA GLY A 116 -20.61 -3.53 -15.45
C GLY A 116 -19.89 -2.59 -16.42
N MET A 117 -20.02 -1.26 -16.24
CA MET A 117 -19.30 -0.29 -17.05
C MET A 117 -17.85 -0.18 -16.57
N ALA A 118 -16.91 -0.28 -17.51
CA ALA A 118 -15.49 -0.16 -17.22
C ALA A 118 -15.05 1.30 -17.14
N HIS A 119 -14.37 1.66 -16.04
CA HIS A 119 -13.80 2.98 -15.78
C HIS A 119 -12.28 2.89 -15.70
N ALA A 120 -11.59 3.79 -16.40
CA ALA A 120 -10.13 3.83 -16.43
C ALA A 120 -9.58 5.06 -15.69
N PHE A 121 -8.64 4.84 -14.79
CA PHE A 121 -7.99 5.84 -13.95
C PHE A 121 -6.49 5.88 -14.23
N ASN A 122 -5.90 7.07 -14.23
CA ASN A 122 -4.46 7.24 -14.28
C ASN A 122 -3.81 6.82 -12.96
N ILE A 123 -2.75 6.03 -13.06
CA ILE A 123 -1.97 5.58 -11.90
C ILE A 123 -0.49 5.84 -12.14
N LEU A 124 0.24 6.04 -11.03
CA LEU A 124 1.63 6.45 -11.00
C LEU A 124 2.43 5.53 -10.08
N ALA A 125 3.56 5.00 -10.55
CA ALA A 125 4.54 4.34 -9.72
C ALA A 125 5.84 5.15 -9.71
N SER A 126 6.22 5.67 -8.53
CA SER A 126 7.47 6.41 -8.32
C SER A 126 8.64 5.48 -7.94
N HIS A 127 8.56 4.22 -8.34
CA HIS A 127 9.57 3.19 -8.10
C HIS A 127 9.75 2.35 -9.36
N GLN A 128 10.87 1.63 -9.42
CA GLN A 128 11.27 0.89 -10.62
C GLN A 128 10.82 -0.57 -10.63
N TYR A 129 10.36 -1.09 -9.48
CA TYR A 129 9.86 -2.46 -9.38
C TYR A 129 8.64 -2.69 -10.29
N PRO A 130 8.67 -3.66 -11.23
CA PRO A 130 7.60 -3.88 -12.20
C PRO A 130 6.30 -4.37 -11.54
N ILE A 131 5.17 -3.96 -12.11
CA ILE A 131 3.84 -4.45 -11.74
C ILE A 131 3.24 -5.10 -12.98
N PRO A 132 3.26 -6.45 -13.07
CA PRO A 132 2.76 -7.14 -14.25
C PRO A 132 1.33 -6.74 -14.59
N GLU A 133 0.98 -6.83 -15.87
CA GLU A 133 -0.40 -6.56 -16.26
C GLU A 133 -1.30 -7.69 -15.76
N GLY A 134 -2.46 -7.32 -15.22
CA GLY A 134 -3.35 -8.32 -14.66
C GLY A 134 -4.45 -7.76 -13.79
N THR A 135 -5.36 -8.64 -13.40
CA THR A 135 -6.41 -8.32 -12.43
C THR A 135 -5.91 -8.61 -11.03
N TYR A 136 -6.00 -7.61 -10.16
CA TYR A 136 -5.57 -7.68 -8.77
C TYR A 136 -6.68 -7.29 -7.81
N THR A 137 -6.47 -7.62 -6.54
CA THR A 137 -7.18 -7.00 -5.42
C THR A 137 -6.35 -5.81 -4.95
N LEU A 138 -7.02 -4.69 -4.66
CA LEU A 138 -6.35 -3.46 -4.25
C LEU A 138 -6.81 -3.03 -2.87
N LEU A 139 -5.85 -2.60 -2.05
CA LEU A 139 -6.06 -2.05 -0.72
C LEU A 139 -5.50 -0.62 -0.70
N GLY A 140 -6.35 0.37 -0.47
CA GLY A 140 -6.02 1.79 -0.62
C GLY A 140 -5.82 2.51 0.71
N SER A 141 -5.15 3.66 0.69
CA SER A 141 -5.25 4.63 1.75
C SER A 141 -6.58 5.39 1.65
N TYR A 142 -7.08 5.94 2.76
CA TYR A 142 -8.26 6.79 2.72
C TYR A 142 -7.94 8.10 1.98
N PRO A 143 -8.79 8.54 1.04
CA PRO A 143 -8.63 9.85 0.44
C PRO A 143 -8.77 10.91 1.52
N PHE A 144 -7.84 11.86 1.57
CA PHE A 144 -7.88 12.91 2.58
C PHE A 144 -8.73 14.09 2.10
N THR A 145 -9.75 14.44 2.87
CA THR A 145 -10.58 15.63 2.66
C THR A 145 -10.33 16.62 3.80
N VAL A 146 -9.72 17.79 3.52
CA VAL A 146 -9.82 18.93 4.45
C VAL A 146 -11.16 19.61 4.21
N SER A 147 -11.79 20.01 5.30
CA SER A 147 -13.15 20.53 5.34
C SER A 147 -13.39 21.83 4.54
N GLN A 148 -14.69 22.07 4.37
CA GLN A 148 -15.43 23.21 3.81
C GLN A 148 -15.41 23.46 2.28
N GLU A 149 -14.41 23.00 1.53
CA GLU A 149 -14.42 23.15 0.05
C GLU A 149 -14.21 21.85 -0.74
N GLY A 150 -14.08 20.69 -0.08
CA GLY A 150 -14.01 19.39 -0.76
C GLY A 150 -12.78 19.21 -1.67
N LYS A 151 -11.67 19.90 -1.41
CA LYS A 151 -10.42 19.74 -2.15
C LYS A 151 -9.57 18.64 -1.51
N ILE A 152 -9.28 17.60 -2.30
CA ILE A 152 -8.34 16.52 -1.95
C ILE A 152 -6.96 17.02 -2.38
N TYR A 153 -6.03 17.20 -1.42
CA TYR A 153 -4.69 17.73 -1.71
C TYR A 153 -3.60 16.66 -1.82
N TRP A 154 -3.92 15.39 -1.58
CA TRP A 154 -2.89 14.35 -1.41
C TRP A 154 -3.06 13.17 -2.35
N PRO A 155 -1.94 12.54 -2.76
CA PRO A 155 -2.00 11.32 -3.51
C PRO A 155 -2.65 10.21 -2.69
N GLN A 156 -3.54 9.44 -3.32
CA GLN A 156 -4.07 8.22 -2.74
C GLN A 156 -3.13 7.06 -3.06
N TYR A 157 -2.67 6.35 -2.04
CA TYR A 157 -1.80 5.19 -2.19
C TYR A 157 -2.63 3.92 -2.30
N TRP A 158 -2.16 2.97 -3.10
CA TRP A 158 -2.80 1.69 -3.32
C TRP A 158 -1.77 0.57 -3.32
N VAL A 159 -2.04 -0.49 -2.56
CA VAL A 159 -1.32 -1.75 -2.60
C VAL A 159 -2.01 -2.69 -3.56
N VAL A 160 -1.25 -3.15 -4.55
CA VAL A 160 -1.65 -4.19 -5.49
C VAL A 160 -1.29 -5.54 -4.89
N GLY A 161 -2.24 -6.46 -4.85
CA GLY A 161 -1.97 -7.80 -4.35
C GLY A 161 -2.92 -8.87 -4.87
N ARG A 162 -2.60 -10.11 -4.50
CA ARG A 162 -3.37 -11.30 -4.83
C ARG A 162 -4.18 -11.71 -3.62
N ARG A 163 -5.47 -11.94 -3.83
CA ARG A 163 -6.33 -12.55 -2.80
C ARG A 163 -6.08 -14.05 -2.80
N LEU A 164 -5.65 -14.56 -1.65
CA LEU A 164 -5.49 -15.97 -1.38
C LEU A 164 -6.73 -16.51 -0.62
N PRO A 165 -6.89 -17.85 -0.52
CA PRO A 165 -7.91 -18.44 0.35
C PRO A 165 -7.85 -17.89 1.79
N SER A 166 -8.96 -18.01 2.52
CA SER A 166 -9.05 -17.57 3.92
C SER A 166 -8.79 -16.08 4.15
N LYS A 167 -9.21 -15.22 3.21
CA LYS A 167 -9.08 -13.75 3.29
C LYS A 167 -7.64 -13.24 3.38
N ARG A 168 -6.66 -14.07 3.01
CA ARG A 168 -5.25 -13.71 2.98
C ARG A 168 -4.94 -12.81 1.78
N PHE A 169 -4.05 -11.85 1.96
CA PHE A 169 -3.64 -10.90 0.94
C PHE A 169 -2.12 -10.93 0.79
N GLU A 170 -1.65 -11.34 -0.38
CA GLU A 170 -0.24 -11.33 -0.72
C GLU A 170 0.06 -10.07 -1.54
N LYS A 171 0.93 -9.21 -1.02
CA LYS A 171 1.37 -7.99 -1.70
C LYS A 171 2.15 -8.34 -2.97
N VAL A 172 1.90 -7.58 -4.03
CA VAL A 172 2.66 -7.62 -5.29
C VAL A 172 3.48 -6.36 -5.44
N SER A 173 2.86 -5.19 -5.29
CA SER A 173 3.54 -3.89 -5.33
C SER A 173 2.61 -2.75 -4.89
N VAL A 174 2.98 -1.49 -5.13
CA VAL A 174 2.19 -0.31 -4.78
C VAL A 174 2.10 0.67 -5.96
N PHE A 175 1.12 1.55 -5.96
CA PHE A 175 1.10 2.73 -6.82
C PHE A 175 0.35 3.87 -6.13
N LYS A 176 0.34 5.06 -6.72
CA LYS A 176 -0.46 6.19 -6.26
C LYS A 176 -1.32 6.81 -7.36
N MET A 177 -2.45 7.39 -6.98
CA MET A 177 -3.24 8.29 -7.80
C MET A 177 -2.96 9.71 -7.33
N THR A 178 -2.67 10.63 -8.24
CA THR A 178 -2.31 12.03 -7.92
C THR A 178 -3.36 13.04 -8.37
N ASP A 179 -4.27 12.64 -9.26
CA ASP A 179 -5.33 13.50 -9.77
C ASP A 179 -6.54 13.47 -8.82
N SER A 180 -6.84 14.63 -8.24
CA SER A 180 -7.91 14.78 -7.26
C SER A 180 -9.32 14.50 -7.82
N ASP A 181 -9.56 14.78 -9.10
CA ASP A 181 -10.86 14.56 -9.73
C ASP A 181 -11.05 13.08 -10.04
N GLU A 182 -9.98 12.39 -10.43
CA GLU A 182 -9.99 10.94 -10.60
C GLU A 182 -10.19 10.19 -9.27
N ILE A 183 -9.55 10.64 -8.18
CA ILE A 183 -9.75 10.06 -6.84
C ILE A 183 -11.22 10.23 -6.41
N LYS A 184 -11.78 11.44 -6.56
CA LYS A 184 -13.21 11.69 -6.26
C LYS A 184 -14.12 10.84 -7.12
N ARG A 185 -13.80 10.67 -8.40
CA ARG A 185 -14.59 9.85 -9.32
C ARG A 185 -14.57 8.38 -8.87
N LEU A 186 -13.41 7.86 -8.47
CA LEU A 186 -13.29 6.48 -7.97
C LEU A 186 -14.10 6.28 -6.67
N GLU A 187 -14.05 7.24 -5.75
CA GLU A 187 -14.83 7.22 -4.52
C GLU A 187 -16.35 7.21 -4.79
N LYS A 188 -16.82 8.07 -5.72
CA LYS A 188 -18.23 8.15 -6.10
C LYS A 188 -18.78 6.85 -6.72
N LEU A 189 -17.92 6.03 -7.32
CA LEU A 189 -18.35 4.72 -7.84
C LEU A 189 -18.72 3.74 -6.72
N GLY A 190 -18.39 4.03 -5.45
CA GLY A 190 -18.75 3.19 -4.31
C GLY A 190 -18.11 1.79 -4.34
N LEU A 191 -17.05 1.60 -5.13
CA LEU A 191 -16.38 0.30 -5.31
C LEU A 191 -15.55 -0.11 -4.10
N SER A 192 -15.20 0.86 -3.25
CA SER A 192 -14.47 0.65 -2.02
C SER A 192 -15.41 0.22 -0.89
N ALA A 193 -15.52 -1.10 -0.70
CA ALA A 193 -16.09 -1.64 0.54
C ALA A 193 -15.03 -1.66 1.64
N ARG A 194 -15.45 -1.63 2.92
CA ARG A 194 -14.55 -1.95 4.02
C ARG A 194 -14.39 -3.46 4.10
N SER A 195 -13.16 -3.93 3.99
CA SER A 195 -12.85 -5.36 3.97
C SER A 195 -11.68 -5.66 4.90
N ARG A 196 -11.85 -6.65 5.78
CA ARG A 196 -10.75 -7.17 6.60
C ARG A 196 -9.91 -8.14 5.75
N SER A 197 -8.60 -7.92 5.77
CA SER A 197 -7.62 -8.74 5.07
C SER A 197 -6.51 -9.15 6.03
N ILE A 198 -6.14 -10.44 6.01
CA ILE A 198 -4.97 -10.95 6.73
C ILE A 198 -3.78 -10.74 5.80
N LEU A 199 -2.83 -9.89 6.19
CA LEU A 199 -1.64 -9.66 5.38
C LEU A 199 -0.71 -10.87 5.47
N VAL A 200 -0.18 -11.29 4.34
CA VAL A 200 0.82 -12.36 4.25
C VAL A 200 2.17 -11.75 4.04
#